data_AF-A0A1Y4DJK0-F1
#
_entry.id   AF-A0A1Y4DJK0-F1
#
_cell.length_a   1.000
_cell.length_b   1.000
_cell.length_c   1.000
_cell.angle_alpha   90.00
_cell.angle_beta   90.00
_cell.angle_gamma   90.00
#
_symmetry.space_group_name_H-M   'P 1'
#
loop_
_entity.id
_entity.type
_entity.pdbx_description
1 polymer ?
#
loop_
_entity_poly.entity_id
_entity_poly.type
_entity_poly.pdbx_seq_one_letter_code
_entity_poly.pdbx_strand_id
1 'polypeptide(L)'
;MKKPEKHLFQKGFTLIELLTVVLIIGVLMAVALPNYTRSIERARAVEAMAGIKALNDAVYAYAAGRTGLNACPRSFKKLAISFPGHLSADESTIETKDFEFIIHSASNAIIPGTDCPGVVARRLGGQKYQYRIWNPYVRGTGGKGASLACTGPNESSIEICKSLDLYKEGVTPF
;
A
#
# COMPACT_ATOMS: atom_id res chain seq x y z
N MET A 1 -72.60 -23.25 6.46
CA MET A 1 -72.07 -22.56 5.26
C MET A 1 -70.56 -22.43 5.41
N LYS A 2 -69.78 -23.37 4.83
CA LYS A 2 -68.31 -23.41 4.93
C LYS A 2 -67.72 -22.57 3.79
N LYS A 3 -66.94 -21.54 4.15
CA LYS A 3 -66.28 -20.62 3.20
C LYS A 3 -65.09 -21.37 2.55
N PRO A 4 -64.90 -21.33 1.23
CA PRO A 4 -63.79 -22.03 0.60
C PRO A 4 -62.49 -21.24 0.83
N GLU A 5 -61.52 -21.84 1.53
CA GLU A 5 -60.16 -21.31 1.61
C GLU A 5 -59.42 -21.56 0.29
N LYS A 6 -58.96 -20.49 -0.34
CA LYS A 6 -58.14 -20.56 -1.54
C LYS A 6 -56.74 -20.97 -1.12
N HIS A 7 -56.39 -22.25 -1.28
CA HIS A 7 -54.99 -22.67 -1.20
C HIS A 7 -54.22 -22.07 -2.38
N LEU A 8 -53.51 -20.97 -2.13
CA LEU A 8 -52.48 -20.48 -3.04
C LEU A 8 -51.40 -21.56 -3.12
N PHE A 9 -51.27 -22.19 -4.30
CA PHE A 9 -50.17 -23.12 -4.59
C PHE A 9 -48.83 -22.46 -4.24
N GLN A 10 -48.22 -22.89 -3.14
CA GLN A 10 -46.82 -22.58 -2.85
C GLN A 10 -45.97 -23.34 -3.87
N LYS A 11 -45.50 -22.63 -4.90
CA LYS A 11 -44.47 -23.15 -5.81
C LYS A 11 -43.18 -23.30 -5.00
N GLY A 12 -42.78 -24.54 -4.73
CA GLY A 12 -41.48 -24.84 -4.14
C GLY A 12 -40.35 -24.57 -5.14
N PHE A 13 -39.22 -24.07 -4.64
CA PHE A 13 -38.00 -23.86 -5.42
C PHE A 13 -37.43 -25.21 -5.86
N THR A 14 -37.01 -25.36 -7.12
CA THR A 14 -36.47 -26.63 -7.60
C THR A 14 -34.99 -26.77 -7.25
N LEU A 15 -34.56 -28.01 -6.96
CA LEU A 15 -33.15 -28.32 -6.70
C LEU A 15 -32.26 -28.00 -7.92
N ILE A 16 -32.82 -28.13 -9.13
CA ILE A 16 -32.12 -27.83 -10.38
C ILE A 16 -31.94 -26.32 -10.61
N GLU A 17 -32.92 -25.48 -10.23
CA GLU A 17 -32.76 -24.03 -10.24
C GLU A 17 -31.62 -23.60 -9.31
N LEU A 18 -31.56 -24.17 -8.11
CA LEU A 18 -30.48 -23.82 -7.18
C LEU A 18 -29.11 -24.25 -7.71
N LEU A 19 -29.02 -25.44 -8.32
CA LEU A 19 -27.75 -25.99 -8.82
C LEU A 19 -27.20 -25.19 -10.01
N THR A 20 -28.06 -24.80 -10.96
CA THR A 20 -27.66 -24.00 -12.12
C THR A 20 -27.22 -22.58 -11.72
N VAL A 21 -27.86 -21.98 -10.72
CA VAL A 21 -27.46 -20.66 -10.19
C VAL A 21 -26.08 -20.73 -9.55
N VAL A 22 -25.81 -21.72 -8.69
CA VAL A 22 -24.49 -21.88 -8.06
C VAL A 22 -23.40 -22.16 -9.10
N LEU A 23 -23.72 -22.94 -10.14
CA LEU A 23 -22.81 -23.19 -11.26
C LEU A 23 -22.43 -21.88 -11.98
N ILE A 24 -23.42 -21.04 -12.33
CA ILE A 24 -23.16 -19.77 -13.01
C ILE A 24 -22.34 -18.83 -12.12
N ILE A 25 -22.69 -18.70 -10.82
CA ILE A 25 -21.92 -17.87 -9.86
C ILE A 25 -20.47 -18.37 -9.75
N GLY A 26 -20.26 -19.69 -9.73
CA GLY A 26 -18.92 -20.29 -9.69
C GLY A 26 -18.05 -19.87 -10.88
N VAL A 27 -18.60 -19.88 -12.09
CA VAL A 27 -17.88 -19.44 -13.31
C VAL A 27 -17.53 -17.96 -13.25
N LEU A 28 -18.47 -17.10 -12.83
CA LEU A 28 -18.22 -15.66 -12.70
C LEU A 28 -17.13 -15.36 -11.65
N MET A 29 -17.15 -16.06 -10.52
CA MET A 29 -16.17 -15.86 -9.45
C MET A 29 -14.74 -16.23 -9.86
N ALA A 30 -14.57 -17.28 -10.67
CA ALA A 30 -13.26 -17.70 -11.15
C ALA A 30 -12.51 -16.59 -11.90
N VAL A 31 -13.24 -15.76 -12.67
CA VAL A 31 -12.67 -14.62 -13.41
C VAL A 31 -12.62 -13.34 -12.55
N ALA A 32 -13.63 -13.12 -11.70
CA ALA A 32 -13.75 -11.88 -10.92
C ALA A 32 -12.76 -11.78 -9.74
N LEU A 33 -12.54 -12.87 -9.00
CA LEU A 33 -11.71 -12.89 -7.79
C LEU A 33 -10.25 -12.42 -8.01
N PRO A 34 -9.50 -12.90 -9.03
CA PRO A 34 -8.12 -12.45 -9.22
C PRO A 34 -8.05 -10.93 -9.50
N ASN A 35 -8.98 -10.39 -10.27
CA ASN A 35 -9.05 -8.96 -10.56
C ASN A 35 -9.43 -8.14 -9.32
N TYR A 36 -10.39 -8.62 -8.53
CA TYR A 36 -10.80 -7.99 -7.29
C TYR A 36 -9.65 -7.90 -6.27
N THR A 37 -8.88 -8.99 -6.10
CA THR A 37 -7.73 -8.99 -5.18
C THR A 37 -6.63 -8.02 -5.62
N ARG A 38 -6.36 -7.90 -6.93
CA ARG A 38 -5.43 -6.89 -7.48
C ARG A 38 -5.92 -5.47 -7.23
N SER A 39 -7.22 -5.21 -7.38
CA SER A 39 -7.81 -3.88 -7.12
C SER A 39 -7.67 -3.45 -5.66
N ILE A 40 -7.93 -4.37 -4.71
CA ILE A 40 -7.70 -4.11 -3.29
C ILE A 40 -6.23 -3.81 -3.02
N GLU A 41 -5.32 -4.60 -3.58
CA GLU A 41 -3.88 -4.41 -3.34
C GLU A 41 -3.38 -3.08 -3.93
N ARG A 42 -3.90 -2.67 -5.09
CA ARG A 42 -3.64 -1.33 -5.63
C ARG A 42 -4.15 -0.23 -4.71
N ALA A 43 -5.34 -0.37 -4.14
CA ALA A 43 -5.89 0.61 -3.19
C ALA A 43 -5.01 0.75 -1.93
N ARG A 44 -4.52 -0.38 -1.40
CA ARG A 44 -3.55 -0.40 -0.29
C ARG A 44 -2.25 0.30 -0.64
N ALA A 45 -1.73 0.06 -1.85
CA ALA A 45 -0.52 0.73 -2.31
C ALA A 45 -0.71 2.27 -2.40
N VAL A 46 -1.87 2.73 -2.88
CA VAL A 46 -2.21 4.16 -2.93
C VAL A 46 -2.31 4.77 -1.52
N GLU A 47 -2.87 4.04 -0.56
CA GLU A 47 -2.87 4.45 0.85
C GLU A 47 -1.44 4.58 1.39
N ALA A 48 -0.56 3.62 1.10
CA ALA A 48 0.85 3.71 1.47
C ALA A 48 1.57 4.89 0.81
N MET A 49 1.25 5.22 -0.45
CA MET A 49 1.79 6.41 -1.12
C MET A 49 1.39 7.70 -0.38
N ALA A 50 0.13 7.82 0.05
CA ALA A 50 -0.33 8.95 0.85
C ALA A 50 0.40 9.00 2.21
N GLY A 51 0.60 7.85 2.85
CA GLY A 51 1.38 7.74 4.09
C GLY A 51 2.83 8.19 3.94
N ILE A 52 3.53 7.72 2.89
CA ILE A 52 4.89 8.16 2.56
C ILE A 52 4.94 9.68 2.34
N LYS A 53 3.96 10.24 1.62
CA LYS A 53 3.90 11.68 1.38
C LYS A 53 3.79 12.46 2.69
N ALA A 54 2.86 12.09 3.56
CA ALA A 54 2.68 12.74 4.86
C ALA A 54 3.94 12.65 5.73
N LEU A 55 4.63 11.50 5.71
CA LEU A 55 5.87 11.30 6.44
C LEU A 55 7.03 12.11 5.86
N ASN A 56 7.18 12.16 4.53
CA ASN A 56 8.19 12.99 3.88
C ASN A 56 7.96 14.48 4.19
N ASP A 57 6.71 14.95 4.18
CA ASP A 57 6.36 16.34 4.51
C ASP A 57 6.71 16.63 5.99
N ALA A 58 6.50 15.68 6.91
CA ALA A 58 6.91 15.79 8.31
C ALA A 58 8.44 15.79 8.50
N VAL A 59 9.17 14.96 7.75
CA VAL A 59 10.64 14.95 7.76
C VAL A 59 11.17 16.27 7.20
N TYR A 60 10.57 16.79 6.12
CA TYR A 60 10.91 18.09 5.56
C TYR A 60 10.72 19.21 6.59
N ALA A 61 9.59 19.24 7.28
CA ALA A 61 9.32 20.22 8.34
C ALA A 61 10.31 20.10 9.51
N TYR A 62 10.72 18.87 9.87
CA TYR A 62 11.78 18.67 10.85
C TYR A 62 13.15 19.14 10.33
N ALA A 63 13.49 18.91 9.07
CA ALA A 63 14.77 19.33 8.52
C ALA A 63 14.85 20.85 8.27
N ALA A 64 13.71 21.52 8.11
CA ALA A 64 13.64 22.94 7.85
C ALA A 64 14.37 23.76 8.93
N GLY A 65 15.42 24.48 8.52
CA GLY A 65 16.23 25.31 9.40
C GLY A 65 17.24 24.56 10.27
N ARG A 66 17.41 23.24 10.11
CA ARG A 66 18.42 22.44 10.83
C ARG A 66 19.60 22.11 9.92
N THR A 67 20.82 22.18 10.46
CA THR A 67 22.06 21.84 9.76
C THR A 67 22.92 20.88 10.58
N GLY A 68 23.83 20.16 9.93
CA GLY A 68 24.75 19.22 10.58
C GLY A 68 24.15 17.84 10.89
N LEU A 69 24.83 17.08 11.76
CA LEU A 69 24.58 15.65 12.02
C LEU A 69 23.17 15.32 12.55
N ASN A 70 22.42 16.31 13.03
CA ASN A 70 21.07 16.16 13.59
C ASN A 70 19.97 16.79 12.70
N ALA A 71 20.30 17.18 11.47
CA ALA A 71 19.35 17.77 10.54
C ALA A 71 18.20 16.82 10.19
N CYS A 72 18.44 15.50 10.25
CA CYS A 72 17.46 14.50 9.85
C CYS A 72 16.92 13.69 11.05
N PRO A 73 15.61 13.39 11.05
CA PRO A 73 15.02 12.58 12.11
C PRO A 73 15.44 11.12 11.93
N ARG A 74 15.88 10.49 13.02
CA ARG A 74 16.19 9.05 13.10
C ARG A 74 15.11 8.22 13.81
N SER A 75 14.13 8.91 14.42
CA SER A 75 13.02 8.30 15.13
C SER A 75 11.73 9.03 14.77
N PHE A 76 10.63 8.28 14.63
CA PHE A 76 9.28 8.82 14.39
C PHE A 76 8.82 9.71 15.54
N LYS A 77 9.30 9.52 16.78
CA LYS A 77 8.98 10.42 17.91
C LYS A 77 9.47 11.85 17.70
N LYS A 78 10.44 12.07 16.81
CA LYS A 78 10.93 13.41 16.47
C LYS A 78 10.04 14.12 15.44
N LEU A 79 9.13 13.41 14.79
CA LEU A 79 8.21 13.98 13.81
C LEU A 79 7.02 14.61 14.52
N ALA A 80 6.53 15.73 13.99
CA ALA A 80 5.37 16.45 14.54
C ALA A 80 4.02 15.85 14.12
N ILE A 81 3.99 14.59 13.66
CA ILE A 81 2.77 13.92 13.20
C ILE A 81 2.48 12.68 14.06
N SER A 82 1.19 12.39 14.25
CA SER A 82 0.75 11.10 14.74
C SER A 82 0.41 10.22 13.54
N PHE A 83 1.06 9.07 13.45
CA PHE A 83 0.83 8.10 12.37
C PHE A 83 0.29 6.81 12.99
N PRO A 84 -0.78 6.21 12.42
CA PRO A 84 -1.38 5.00 12.97
C PRO A 84 -0.40 3.83 12.88
N GLY A 85 -0.41 2.95 13.88
CA GLY A 85 0.40 1.73 13.91
C GLY A 85 1.17 1.54 15.20
N HIS A 86 1.96 0.48 15.24
CA HIS A 86 2.85 0.15 16.34
C HIS A 86 4.26 0.62 16.03
N LEU A 87 4.86 1.39 16.94
CA LEU A 87 6.23 1.86 16.81
C LEU A 87 7.21 0.77 17.25
N SER A 88 8.20 0.45 16.42
CA SER A 88 9.27 -0.49 16.79
C SER A 88 10.12 0.05 17.94
N ALA A 89 10.85 -0.84 18.63
CA ALA A 89 11.71 -0.50 19.76
C ALA A 89 12.78 0.55 19.40
N ASP A 90 13.31 0.49 18.16
CA ASP A 90 14.30 1.45 17.64
C ASP A 90 13.66 2.78 17.20
N GLU A 91 12.34 2.90 17.28
CA GLU A 91 11.53 4.06 16.91
C GLU A 91 11.69 4.54 15.46
N SER A 92 12.41 3.81 14.62
CA SER A 92 12.68 4.12 13.20
C SER A 92 11.65 3.50 12.25
N THR A 93 10.72 2.71 12.80
CA THR A 93 9.76 1.92 12.03
C THR A 93 8.38 1.98 12.68
N ILE A 94 7.34 2.22 11.88
CA ILE A 94 5.93 2.04 12.27
C ILE A 94 5.32 0.90 11.47
N GLU A 95 4.79 -0.09 12.17
CA GLU A 95 4.05 -1.20 11.58
C GLU A 95 2.54 -0.92 11.65
N THR A 96 1.92 -0.91 10.48
CA THR A 96 0.46 -0.87 10.32
C THR A 96 -0.05 -2.27 9.99
N LYS A 97 -1.36 -2.41 9.78
CA LYS A 97 -1.97 -3.67 9.35
C LYS A 97 -1.39 -4.20 8.04
N ASP A 98 -1.14 -3.31 7.07
CA ASP A 98 -0.77 -3.70 5.71
C ASP A 98 0.67 -3.34 5.33
N PHE A 99 1.26 -2.33 5.98
CA PHE A 99 2.58 -1.82 5.65
C PHE A 99 3.42 -1.54 6.88
N GLU A 100 4.72 -1.68 6.70
CA GLU A 100 5.72 -1.15 7.60
C GLU A 100 6.34 0.10 6.95
N PHE A 101 6.36 1.22 7.67
CA PHE A 101 6.98 2.46 7.26
C PHE A 101 8.29 2.64 7.99
N ILE A 102 9.38 2.81 7.25
CA ILE A 102 10.74 2.91 7.78
C ILE A 102 11.30 4.29 7.41
N ILE A 103 11.73 5.05 8.40
CA ILE A 103 12.43 6.33 8.19
C ILE A 103 13.94 6.11 8.24
N HIS A 104 14.71 7.09 7.76
CA HIS A 104 16.18 7.07 7.81
C HIS A 104 16.84 5.86 7.13
N SER A 105 16.13 5.20 6.23
CA SER A 105 16.54 3.90 5.71
C SER A 105 17.00 3.94 4.26
N ALA A 106 16.55 4.93 3.48
CA ALA A 106 16.84 5.00 2.06
C ALA A 106 17.99 5.98 1.80
N SER A 107 19.23 5.49 1.89
CA SER A 107 20.45 6.29 1.70
C SER A 107 20.61 6.85 0.29
N ASN A 108 19.96 6.23 -0.70
CA ASN A 108 19.94 6.64 -2.11
C ASN A 108 18.64 7.36 -2.50
N ALA A 109 18.01 8.05 -1.55
CA ALA A 109 16.65 8.56 -1.66
C ALA A 109 16.52 9.80 -0.78
N ILE A 110 16.84 10.98 -1.30
CA ILE A 110 16.82 12.22 -0.51
C ILE A 110 15.50 12.96 -0.72
N ILE A 111 14.89 13.44 0.36
CA ILE A 111 13.66 14.25 0.30
C ILE A 111 13.97 15.59 -0.36
N PRO A 112 13.21 16.01 -1.40
CA PRO A 112 13.45 17.25 -2.12
C PRO A 112 13.64 18.46 -1.20
N GLY A 113 14.74 19.20 -1.38
CA GLY A 113 15.04 20.40 -0.58
C GLY A 113 15.61 20.13 0.82
N THR A 114 16.01 18.89 1.12
CA THR A 114 16.74 18.51 2.35
C THR A 114 17.91 17.60 1.99
N ASP A 115 18.78 17.28 2.95
CA ASP A 115 19.78 16.20 2.85
C ASP A 115 19.29 14.91 3.54
N CYS A 116 17.99 14.80 3.81
CA CYS A 116 17.45 13.72 4.61
C CYS A 116 17.02 12.51 3.78
N PRO A 117 17.38 11.29 4.22
CA PRO A 117 16.88 10.07 3.60
C PRO A 117 15.36 10.00 3.70
N GLY A 118 14.76 9.50 2.63
CA GLY A 118 13.33 9.36 2.45
C GLY A 118 12.77 8.16 3.20
N VAL A 119 11.45 8.13 3.21
CA VAL A 119 10.68 7.06 3.86
C VAL A 119 10.40 5.93 2.89
N VAL A 120 10.49 4.70 3.39
CA VAL A 120 10.17 3.47 2.65
C VAL A 120 8.92 2.86 3.27
N ALA A 121 7.94 2.49 2.46
CA ALA A 121 6.86 1.60 2.87
C ALA A 121 7.12 0.19 2.34
N ARG A 122 7.16 -0.82 3.22
CA ARG A 122 7.28 -2.24 2.90
C ARG A 122 5.94 -2.93 3.12
N ARG A 123 5.46 -3.67 2.13
CA ARG A 123 4.21 -4.43 2.21
C ARG A 123 4.34 -5.65 3.13
N LEU A 124 3.43 -5.81 4.09
CA LEU A 124 3.35 -6.93 5.06
C LEU A 124 2.38 -8.05 4.62
N GLY A 125 1.96 -8.06 3.35
CA GLY A 125 0.80 -8.78 2.81
C GLY A 125 0.94 -10.27 2.53
N GLY A 126 1.91 -10.95 3.14
CA GLY A 126 2.21 -12.36 2.87
C GLY A 126 3.02 -12.58 1.60
N GLN A 127 3.21 -13.85 1.21
CA GLN A 127 4.21 -14.24 0.20
C GLN A 127 3.89 -13.75 -1.22
N LYS A 128 2.61 -13.54 -1.55
CA LYS A 128 2.16 -13.18 -2.91
C LYS A 128 2.51 -11.73 -3.30
N TYR A 129 2.31 -10.77 -2.38
CA TYR A 129 2.56 -9.36 -2.63
C TYR A 129 3.66 -8.87 -1.70
N GLN A 130 4.87 -8.80 -2.24
CA GLN A 130 6.04 -8.25 -1.58
C GLN A 130 6.57 -7.09 -2.42
N TYR A 131 6.27 -5.86 -2.05
CA TYR A 131 6.82 -4.69 -2.72
C TYR A 131 7.17 -3.61 -1.72
N ARG A 132 8.00 -2.68 -2.19
CA ARG A 132 8.44 -1.52 -1.45
C ARG A 132 8.15 -0.29 -2.27
N ILE A 133 7.67 0.76 -1.62
CA ILE A 133 7.46 2.08 -2.21
C ILE A 133 8.37 3.07 -1.49
N TRP A 134 9.10 3.91 -2.23
CA TRP A 134 9.99 4.92 -1.64
C TRP A 134 10.13 6.12 -2.58
N ASN A 135 10.79 7.19 -2.12
CA ASN A 135 11.13 8.34 -2.96
C ASN A 135 12.58 8.22 -3.45
N PRO A 136 12.88 7.84 -4.71
CA PRO A 136 14.26 7.65 -5.19
C PRO A 136 15.03 8.97 -5.29
N TYR A 137 16.35 8.97 -5.10
CA TYR A 137 17.15 10.17 -5.31
C TYR A 137 17.51 10.30 -6.78
N VAL A 138 17.21 11.45 -7.40
CA VAL A 138 17.70 11.78 -8.74
C VAL A 138 18.97 12.63 -8.62
N ARG A 139 20.12 12.03 -8.92
CA ARG A 139 21.43 12.70 -8.90
C ARG A 139 21.41 13.94 -9.80
N GLY A 140 21.92 15.07 -9.30
CA GLY A 140 22.02 16.33 -10.07
C GLY A 140 20.79 17.24 -10.02
N THR A 141 19.71 16.84 -9.33
CA THR A 141 18.48 17.66 -9.21
C THR A 141 18.34 18.38 -7.86
N GLY A 142 19.26 18.17 -6.92
CA GLY A 142 19.08 18.62 -5.52
C GLY A 142 17.84 17.98 -4.87
N GLY A 143 17.50 16.76 -5.28
CA GLY A 143 16.29 16.05 -4.86
C GLY A 143 15.00 16.54 -5.50
N LYS A 144 15.01 17.52 -6.40
CA LYS A 144 13.79 18.01 -7.07
C LYS A 144 13.33 17.05 -8.18
N GLY A 145 12.05 16.65 -8.15
CA GLY A 145 11.40 15.93 -9.25
C GLY A 145 11.44 14.41 -9.18
N ALA A 146 11.86 13.82 -8.06
CA ALA A 146 11.71 12.39 -7.85
C ALA A 146 10.23 12.02 -7.60
N SER A 147 9.61 11.37 -8.57
CA SER A 147 8.35 10.64 -8.37
C SER A 147 8.63 9.41 -7.50
N LEU A 148 7.65 8.97 -6.69
CA LEU A 148 7.75 7.71 -5.96
C LEU A 148 8.19 6.56 -6.89
N ALA A 149 8.95 5.63 -6.34
CA ALA A 149 9.36 4.40 -6.99
C ALA A 149 8.79 3.20 -6.25
N CYS A 150 8.55 2.13 -6.99
CA CYS A 150 8.05 0.86 -6.49
C CYS A 150 8.84 -0.30 -7.11
N THR A 151 9.19 -1.28 -6.28
CA THR A 151 9.85 -2.52 -6.72
C THR A 151 9.42 -3.70 -5.87
N GLY A 152 9.54 -4.91 -6.41
CA GLY A 152 9.26 -6.15 -5.71
C GLY A 152 9.93 -7.34 -6.41
N PRO A 153 10.23 -8.44 -5.68
CA PRO A 153 10.96 -9.58 -6.23
C PRO A 153 10.10 -10.49 -7.11
N ASN A 154 8.77 -10.41 -7.00
CA ASN A 154 7.84 -11.35 -7.65
C ASN A 154 7.02 -10.65 -8.73
N GLU A 155 6.59 -11.39 -9.76
CA GLU A 155 5.79 -10.85 -10.87
C GLU A 155 4.51 -10.14 -10.40
N SER A 156 3.77 -10.73 -9.45
CA SER A 156 2.57 -10.10 -8.87
C SER A 156 2.86 -8.74 -8.23
N SER A 157 4.02 -8.57 -7.61
CA SER A 157 4.45 -7.29 -7.03
C SER A 157 4.81 -6.28 -8.11
N ILE A 158 5.53 -6.72 -9.14
CA ILE A 158 5.92 -5.90 -10.29
C ILE A 158 4.68 -5.40 -11.01
N GLU A 159 3.66 -6.24 -11.21
CA GLU A 159 2.37 -5.84 -11.79
C GLU A 159 1.70 -4.71 -10.99
N ILE A 160 1.69 -4.81 -9.66
CA ILE A 160 1.13 -3.74 -8.80
C ILE A 160 1.93 -2.45 -8.98
N CYS A 161 3.27 -2.51 -8.92
CA CYS A 161 4.12 -1.35 -9.14
C CYS A 161 3.92 -0.71 -10.54
N LYS A 162 3.78 -1.53 -11.58
CA LYS A 162 3.50 -1.08 -12.95
C LYS A 162 2.12 -0.43 -13.07
N SER A 163 1.10 -0.98 -12.38
CA SER A 163 -0.26 -0.42 -12.38
C SER A 163 -0.37 0.97 -11.75
N LEU A 164 0.66 1.39 -11.01
CA LEU A 164 0.78 2.70 -10.36
C LEU A 164 1.72 3.64 -11.12
N ASP A 165 2.31 3.19 -12.23
CA ASP A 165 3.35 3.92 -12.99
C ASP A 165 4.60 4.24 -12.16
N LEU A 166 4.87 3.46 -11.10
CA LEU A 166 6.01 3.66 -10.19
C LEU A 166 7.14 2.65 -10.38
N TYR A 167 6.96 1.64 -11.25
CA TYR A 167 7.93 0.55 -11.37
C TYR A 167 9.32 1.04 -11.82
N LYS A 168 10.35 0.65 -11.07
CA LYS A 168 11.77 0.89 -11.41
C LYS A 168 12.54 -0.43 -11.37
N GLU A 169 13.01 -0.85 -12.54
CA GLU A 169 13.80 -2.06 -12.70
C GLU A 169 15.21 -1.88 -12.14
N GLY A 170 15.69 -2.86 -11.36
CA GLY A 170 17.06 -2.86 -10.81
C GLY A 170 17.36 -1.81 -9.74
N VAL A 171 16.39 -0.98 -9.34
CA VAL A 171 16.57 0.03 -8.29
C VAL A 171 15.95 -0.45 -6.99
N THR A 172 16.74 -0.50 -5.92
CA THR A 172 16.29 -0.78 -4.56
C THR A 172 16.49 0.44 -3.65
N PRO A 173 15.68 0.58 -2.58
CA PRO A 173 15.88 1.66 -1.61
C PRO A 173 17.13 1.47 -0.73
N PHE A 174 17.73 0.28 -0.73
CA PHE A 174 18.95 -0.10 -0.01
C PHE A 174 20.09 -0.36 -1.00
#